data_AF-A0A7S3T3G4-F1
#
_entry.id   AF-A0A7S3T3G4-F1
#
_cell.length_a   1.000
_cell.length_b   1.000
_cell.length_c   1.000
_cell.angle_alpha   90.00
_cell.angle_beta   90.00
_cell.angle_gamma   90.00
#
_symmetry.space_group_name_H-M   'P 1'
#
loop_
_entity.id
_entity.type
_entity.pdbx_description
1 polymer ?
#
loop_
_entity_poly.entity_id
_entity_poly.type
_entity_poly.pdbx_seq_one_letter_code
_entity_poly.pdbx_strand_id
1 'polypeptide(L)'
;VPQFKDTRGVLTGALRLALMCGDFSKHGPLTLTAKQPESLEKSDSAASSRSLRRSATFEETILDDKVLELANRGFHLESLLDFYVDLIGPDSPMPYFELDTMSTNDVVREAIIPLSRHPDGSGGTALSTKWNMGEPVMTERMVTHCWSNVFSHLVAAIIAEALGETHFDEALADLLAGNIEDLRAKLRMCGTLGRVYWVCAFCVNQHACICNGFGPKPTDACSLQLQVWENNRCNSVTCAMYPVCDCAQPKYLNDNPRECEINKFDKMMVLLKRSNPNFCQVIAADMGFHILTRAWCIAEIIEGQASLIPQKLITASKEHVASQCHELKQLDIRHCKSSRPDDKDNILSRIEDIDYFNAMVCMLIFGEARSWCSTVAGTLGTCQ
;
A
#
# COMPACT_ATOMS: atom_id res chain seq x y z
N VAL A 1 -0.70 -23.63 -49.19
CA VAL A 1 0.67 -23.84 -49.74
C VAL A 1 1.25 -22.47 -50.04
N PRO A 2 2.47 -22.11 -49.62
CA PRO A 2 3.57 -22.88 -48.98
C PRO A 2 3.83 -22.39 -47.53
N GLN A 3 4.73 -22.91 -46.69
CA GLN A 3 5.37 -24.22 -46.48
C GLN A 3 5.83 -24.19 -45.01
N PHE A 4 5.67 -25.30 -44.30
CA PHE A 4 6.16 -25.52 -42.94
C PHE A 4 7.70 -25.48 -42.88
N LYS A 5 8.24 -24.86 -41.83
CA LYS A 5 9.47 -25.32 -41.15
C LYS A 5 9.24 -25.32 -39.65
N ASP A 6 9.19 -26.54 -39.12
CA ASP A 6 9.28 -26.92 -37.71
C ASP A 6 10.75 -26.85 -37.26
N THR A 7 11.04 -26.33 -36.07
CA THR A 7 11.64 -27.08 -34.95
C THR A 7 12.09 -26.18 -33.80
N ARG A 8 11.46 -26.42 -32.65
CA ARG A 8 12.06 -26.64 -31.32
C ARG A 8 13.04 -25.59 -30.78
N GLY A 9 12.60 -24.85 -29.76
CA GLY A 9 13.47 -24.09 -28.89
C GLY A 9 12.75 -23.46 -27.69
N VAL A 10 12.71 -24.20 -26.59
CA VAL A 10 12.69 -23.70 -25.20
C VAL A 10 11.37 -23.11 -24.67
N LEU A 11 10.44 -24.02 -24.37
CA LEU A 11 9.47 -23.92 -23.28
C LEU A 11 10.14 -24.48 -22.01
N THR A 12 10.63 -23.62 -21.13
CA THR A 12 11.04 -23.99 -19.75
C THR A 12 10.76 -22.83 -18.82
N GLY A 13 9.86 -23.04 -17.86
CA GLY A 13 9.62 -22.04 -16.81
C GLY A 13 8.30 -22.13 -16.05
N ALA A 14 7.47 -23.16 -16.24
CA ALA A 14 6.30 -23.40 -15.40
C ALA A 14 6.24 -24.88 -15.04
N LEU A 15 6.56 -25.20 -13.77
CA LEU A 15 6.08 -26.33 -12.95
C LEU A 15 7.13 -26.65 -11.87
N ARG A 16 6.87 -26.21 -10.63
CA ARG A 16 7.35 -26.90 -9.42
C ARG A 16 6.44 -26.55 -8.24
N LEU A 17 5.29 -27.20 -8.19
CA LEU A 17 4.50 -27.33 -6.97
C LEU A 17 3.69 -28.64 -7.05
N ALA A 18 4.22 -29.71 -6.44
CA ALA A 18 3.46 -30.80 -5.83
C ALA A 18 4.42 -31.95 -5.41
N LEU A 19 4.15 -32.53 -4.22
CA LEU A 19 4.57 -33.83 -3.69
C LEU A 19 5.99 -33.87 -3.04
N MET A 20 6.21 -34.30 -1.78
CA MET A 20 5.50 -35.30 -0.97
C MET A 20 5.66 -35.12 0.56
N CYS A 21 4.60 -35.48 1.30
CA CYS A 21 4.67 -36.13 2.62
C CYS A 21 5.16 -37.57 2.48
N GLY A 22 5.95 -38.06 3.44
CA GLY A 22 6.24 -39.48 3.57
C GLY A 22 7.33 -39.81 4.58
N ASP A 23 6.93 -40.07 5.83
CA ASP A 23 7.71 -40.76 6.85
C ASP A 23 8.26 -42.11 6.35
N PHE A 24 9.51 -42.45 6.68
CA PHE A 24 9.86 -43.82 7.08
C PHE A 24 11.09 -43.85 8.02
N SER A 25 10.94 -44.69 9.04
CA SER A 25 11.77 -44.92 10.20
C SER A 25 13.00 -45.80 9.92
N LYS A 26 14.04 -45.64 10.78
CA LYS A 26 14.98 -46.67 11.29
C LYS A 26 15.98 -47.31 10.31
N HIS A 27 17.27 -47.03 10.52
CA HIS A 27 18.28 -47.92 11.12
C HIS A 27 19.70 -47.37 10.90
N GLY A 28 20.43 -47.09 11.97
CA GLY A 28 21.90 -47.22 11.98
C GLY A 28 22.28 -48.56 12.63
N PRO A 29 23.55 -48.79 13.02
CA PRO A 29 24.80 -48.14 12.62
C PRO A 29 25.88 -49.18 12.24
N LEU A 30 26.99 -48.80 11.57
CA LEU A 30 28.24 -49.56 11.66
C LEU A 30 29.46 -48.61 11.48
N THR A 31 30.17 -48.43 12.58
CA THR A 31 31.49 -47.82 12.74
C THR A 31 32.57 -48.82 12.38
N LEU A 32 33.64 -48.41 11.68
CA LEU A 32 34.96 -49.06 11.72
C LEU A 32 36.08 -48.09 11.28
N THR A 33 36.79 -47.59 12.31
CA THR A 33 38.22 -47.24 12.44
C THR A 33 39.07 -46.79 11.23
N ALA A 34 39.51 -45.52 11.36
CA ALA A 34 40.86 -44.95 11.23
C ALA A 34 41.95 -45.63 10.37
N LYS A 35 42.48 -44.84 9.43
CA LYS A 35 43.92 -44.70 9.13
C LYS A 35 44.16 -43.40 8.35
N GLN A 36 44.95 -42.47 8.92
CA GLN A 36 45.66 -41.43 8.15
C GLN A 36 46.86 -42.08 7.45
N PRO A 37 47.26 -41.55 6.28
CA PRO A 37 48.37 -40.58 6.29
C PRO A 37 48.21 -39.39 5.33
N GLU A 38 48.73 -38.26 5.81
CA GLU A 38 49.54 -37.22 5.16
C GLU A 38 49.33 -36.81 3.69
N SER A 39 49.08 -35.50 3.59
CA SER A 39 49.62 -34.52 2.62
C SER A 39 49.34 -34.70 1.13
N LEU A 40 48.31 -34.00 0.65
CA LEU A 40 48.42 -33.22 -0.59
C LEU A 40 47.41 -32.07 -0.56
N GLU A 41 47.95 -30.86 -0.59
CA GLU A 41 47.26 -29.59 -0.71
C GLU A 41 46.26 -29.61 -1.87
N LYS A 42 45.04 -29.12 -1.64
CA LYS A 42 44.20 -28.44 -2.64
C LYS A 42 43.06 -27.69 -1.96
N SER A 43 43.16 -26.37 -2.09
CA SER A 43 42.07 -25.42 -2.30
C SER A 43 40.64 -25.98 -2.27
N ASP A 44 39.85 -25.55 -1.28
CA ASP A 44 38.46 -25.12 -1.45
C ASP A 44 37.84 -24.72 -0.09
N SER A 45 37.94 -23.43 0.28
CA SER A 45 37.20 -22.85 1.43
C SER A 45 36.50 -21.52 1.11
N ALA A 46 36.41 -21.13 -0.16
CA ALA A 46 35.80 -19.86 -0.56
C ALA A 46 34.27 -19.90 -0.78
N ALA A 47 33.64 -21.09 -0.78
CA ALA A 47 32.21 -21.25 -1.04
C ALA A 47 31.33 -21.12 0.22
N SER A 48 31.84 -21.49 1.40
CA SER A 48 31.05 -21.47 2.65
C SER A 48 30.96 -20.09 3.29
N SER A 49 31.92 -19.19 3.03
CA SER A 49 31.95 -17.83 3.58
C SER A 49 31.14 -16.81 2.77
N ARG A 50 30.84 -17.10 1.49
CA ARG A 50 29.97 -16.27 0.63
C ARG A 50 28.48 -16.41 0.96
N SER A 51 28.04 -17.58 1.42
CA SER A 51 26.65 -17.82 1.81
C SER A 51 26.28 -17.05 3.09
N LEU A 52 27.17 -17.06 4.09
CA LEU A 52 26.99 -16.34 5.36
C LEU A 52 27.10 -14.80 5.20
N ARG A 53 27.95 -14.31 4.28
CA ARG A 53 28.08 -12.86 4.03
C ARG A 53 26.89 -12.26 3.28
N ARG A 54 26.18 -13.04 2.45
CA ARG A 54 25.01 -12.55 1.71
C ARG A 54 23.75 -12.45 2.59
N SER A 55 23.70 -13.24 3.67
CA SER A 55 22.66 -13.14 4.71
C SER A 55 22.83 -11.89 5.58
N ALA A 56 24.07 -11.63 6.03
CA ALA A 56 24.39 -10.51 6.90
C ALA A 56 24.12 -9.14 6.23
N THR A 57 24.42 -8.98 4.94
CA THR A 57 24.19 -7.70 4.23
C THR A 57 22.71 -7.38 3.98
N PHE A 58 21.85 -8.40 3.94
CA PHE A 58 20.40 -8.20 3.74
C PHE A 58 19.68 -7.93 5.07
N GLU A 59 20.13 -8.55 6.16
CA GLU A 59 19.67 -8.28 7.53
C GLU A 59 20.03 -6.86 8.00
N GLU A 60 21.24 -6.39 7.69
CA GLU A 60 21.68 -5.01 8.01
C GLU A 60 20.84 -3.93 7.29
N THR A 61 20.30 -4.21 6.09
CA THR A 61 19.50 -3.25 5.31
C THR A 61 18.06 -3.05 5.81
N ILE A 62 17.51 -3.98 6.59
CA ILE A 62 16.16 -3.91 7.16
C ILE A 62 16.17 -3.38 8.60
N LEU A 63 17.32 -3.43 9.28
CA LEU A 63 17.51 -2.88 10.61
C LEU A 63 17.68 -1.33 10.58
N ASP A 64 16.78 -0.67 9.87
CA ASP A 64 16.61 0.78 9.89
C ASP A 64 15.61 1.11 11.01
N ASP A 65 16.06 1.79 12.06
CA ASP A 65 15.25 2.12 13.24
C ASP A 65 13.93 2.79 12.85
N LYS A 66 13.93 3.61 11.78
CA LYS A 66 12.74 4.31 11.31
C LYS A 66 11.78 3.37 10.57
N VAL A 67 12.29 2.35 9.89
CA VAL A 67 11.45 1.29 9.29
C VAL A 67 10.74 0.50 10.39
N LEU A 68 11.46 0.14 11.46
CA LEU A 68 10.89 -0.55 12.61
C LEU A 68 9.85 0.34 13.33
N GLU A 69 10.17 1.62 13.50
CA GLU A 69 9.24 2.58 14.07
C GLU A 69 7.95 2.67 13.25
N LEU A 70 8.05 2.88 11.93
CA LEU A 70 6.88 2.97 11.04
C LEU A 70 6.03 1.70 11.04
N ALA A 71 6.65 0.52 11.07
CA ALA A 71 5.94 -0.76 11.14
C ALA A 71 5.08 -0.90 12.41
N ASN A 72 5.51 -0.25 13.50
CA ASN A 72 4.83 -0.23 14.80
C ASN A 72 3.97 1.02 15.02
N ARG A 73 3.67 1.81 13.98
CA ARG A 73 2.71 2.93 14.04
C ARG A 73 1.36 2.58 13.42
N GLY A 74 0.93 1.31 13.53
CA GLY A 74 -0.44 0.95 13.17
C GLY A 74 -1.46 1.57 14.13
N PHE A 75 -2.74 1.60 13.76
CA PHE A 75 -3.84 2.01 14.62
C PHE A 75 -4.99 1.01 14.55
N HIS A 76 -5.78 0.90 15.62
CA HIS A 76 -6.97 0.05 15.64
C HIS A 76 -8.09 0.66 14.80
N LEU A 77 -8.84 -0.18 14.06
CA LEU A 77 -9.99 0.26 13.27
C LEU A 77 -11.02 1.04 14.11
N GLU A 78 -11.19 0.67 15.38
CA GLU A 78 -12.04 1.42 16.30
C GLU A 78 -11.64 2.91 16.40
N SER A 79 -10.35 3.23 16.49
CA SER A 79 -9.86 4.61 16.56
C SER A 79 -10.13 5.41 15.29
N LEU A 80 -10.14 4.75 14.12
CA LEU A 80 -10.55 5.39 12.86
C LEU A 80 -12.04 5.73 12.85
N LEU A 81 -12.88 4.85 13.42
CA LEU A 81 -14.31 5.11 13.54
C LEU A 81 -14.59 6.21 14.57
N ASP A 82 -13.88 6.25 15.69
CA ASP A 82 -13.94 7.36 16.66
C ASP A 82 -13.58 8.69 15.97
N PHE A 83 -12.47 8.70 15.23
CA PHE A 83 -12.05 9.88 14.46
C PHE A 83 -13.08 10.31 13.41
N TYR A 84 -13.69 9.37 12.70
CA TYR A 84 -14.73 9.68 11.73
C TYR A 84 -15.96 10.30 12.40
N VAL A 85 -16.36 9.80 13.58
CA VAL A 85 -17.44 10.38 14.39
C VAL A 85 -17.09 11.81 14.83
N ASP A 86 -15.86 12.06 15.25
CA ASP A 86 -15.40 13.40 15.61
C ASP A 86 -15.48 14.37 14.42
N LEU A 87 -15.14 13.93 13.20
CA LEU A 87 -15.21 14.77 11.99
C LEU A 87 -16.64 15.20 11.62
N ILE A 88 -17.63 14.35 11.89
CA ILE A 88 -19.04 14.62 11.55
C ILE A 88 -19.82 15.21 12.73
N GLY A 89 -19.19 15.26 13.91
CA GLY A 89 -19.80 15.72 15.15
C GLY A 89 -19.95 17.25 15.22
N PRO A 90 -20.75 17.75 16.19
CA PRO A 90 -20.97 19.18 16.38
C PRO A 90 -19.68 19.94 16.78
N ASP A 91 -18.76 19.26 17.47
CA ASP A 91 -17.47 19.81 17.89
C ASP A 91 -16.34 19.47 16.90
N SER A 92 -16.71 19.26 15.62
CA SER A 92 -15.77 18.80 14.60
C SER A 92 -14.57 19.74 14.44
N PRO A 93 -13.35 19.18 14.34
CA PRO A 93 -12.17 19.97 13.97
C PRO A 93 -12.26 20.50 12.53
N MET A 94 -13.19 19.99 11.72
CA MET A 94 -13.49 20.42 10.36
C MET A 94 -14.98 20.81 10.25
N PRO A 95 -15.38 22.03 10.65
CA PRO A 95 -16.79 22.45 10.68
C PRO A 95 -17.53 22.39 9.33
N TYR A 96 -16.78 22.39 8.23
CA TYR A 96 -17.30 22.30 6.86
C TYR A 96 -17.07 20.92 6.24
N PHE A 97 -16.92 19.88 7.07
CA PHE A 97 -16.69 18.52 6.58
C PHE A 97 -17.89 18.01 5.79
N GLU A 98 -17.70 17.80 4.48
CA GLU A 98 -18.68 17.19 3.59
C GLU A 98 -18.32 15.74 3.30
N LEU A 99 -19.26 14.84 3.60
CA LEU A 99 -19.03 13.40 3.65
C LEU A 99 -18.64 12.78 2.31
N ASP A 100 -19.16 13.28 1.20
CA ASP A 100 -19.06 12.66 -0.13
C ASP A 100 -18.13 13.40 -1.09
N THR A 101 -17.61 14.57 -0.70
CA THR A 101 -16.82 15.44 -1.58
C THR A 101 -15.40 15.69 -1.09
N MET A 102 -15.16 15.71 0.23
CA MET A 102 -13.86 16.08 0.77
C MET A 102 -12.82 14.98 0.60
N SER A 103 -11.66 15.38 0.09
CA SER A 103 -10.53 14.50 -0.13
C SER A 103 -9.81 14.16 1.17
N THR A 104 -9.03 13.10 1.14
CA THR A 104 -8.14 12.75 2.25
C THR A 104 -7.07 13.84 2.46
N ASN A 105 -6.69 14.59 1.42
CA ASN A 105 -5.79 15.75 1.57
C ASN A 105 -6.40 16.85 2.44
N ASP A 106 -7.70 17.13 2.28
CA ASP A 106 -8.42 18.09 3.13
C ASP A 106 -8.36 17.65 4.58
N VAL A 107 -8.70 16.38 4.85
CA VAL A 107 -8.68 15.81 6.21
C VAL A 107 -7.27 15.81 6.80
N VAL A 108 -6.24 15.54 6.00
CA VAL A 108 -4.84 15.64 6.45
C VAL A 108 -4.51 17.07 6.91
N ARG A 109 -4.86 18.06 6.09
CA ARG A 109 -4.49 19.46 6.29
C ARG A 109 -5.29 20.14 7.40
N GLU A 110 -6.56 19.81 7.54
CA GLU A 110 -7.48 20.53 8.43
C GLU A 110 -7.76 19.78 9.74
N ALA A 111 -7.63 18.45 9.78
CA ALA A 111 -7.84 17.68 11.01
C ALA A 111 -6.55 16.99 11.49
N ILE A 112 -5.91 16.15 10.67
CA ILE A 112 -4.83 15.27 11.13
C ILE A 112 -3.63 16.08 11.61
N ILE A 113 -3.15 17.06 10.83
CA ILE A 113 -2.03 17.92 11.22
C ILE A 113 -2.34 18.70 12.51
N PRO A 114 -3.47 19.43 12.61
CA PRO A 114 -3.81 20.14 13.86
C PRO A 114 -3.95 19.22 15.07
N LEU A 115 -4.63 18.08 14.94
CA LEU A 115 -4.87 17.16 16.06
C LEU A 115 -3.61 16.45 16.53
N SER A 116 -2.63 16.25 15.66
CA SER A 116 -1.35 15.60 15.99
C SER A 116 -0.25 16.57 16.44
N ARG A 117 -0.55 17.87 16.50
CA ARG A 117 0.40 18.91 16.92
C ARG A 117 0.62 18.88 18.43
N HIS A 118 1.86 19.12 18.86
CA HIS A 118 2.16 19.35 20.28
C HIS A 118 1.72 20.76 20.72
N PRO A 119 1.08 20.92 21.90
CA PRO A 119 0.61 22.22 22.38
C PRO A 119 1.71 23.27 22.60
N ASP A 120 2.94 22.83 22.86
CA ASP A 120 4.10 23.70 23.11
C ASP A 120 4.74 24.25 21.81
N GLY A 121 4.24 23.85 20.64
CA GLY A 121 4.77 24.26 19.34
C GLY A 121 6.08 23.58 18.96
N SER A 122 6.62 22.65 19.76
CA SER A 122 7.87 21.92 19.49
C SER A 122 7.81 21.11 18.20
N GLY A 123 6.60 20.69 17.80
CA GLY A 123 6.40 19.84 16.64
C GLY A 123 5.06 19.12 16.68
N GLY A 124 5.10 17.86 16.30
CA GLY A 124 3.99 16.92 16.42
C GLY A 124 4.43 15.50 16.10
N THR A 125 3.50 14.56 16.26
CA THR A 125 3.72 13.13 16.02
C THR A 125 2.82 12.63 14.89
N ALA A 126 2.91 11.35 14.53
CA ALA A 126 1.87 10.72 13.74
C ALA A 126 0.58 10.64 14.56
N LEU A 127 -0.60 10.81 13.93
CA LEU A 127 -1.87 10.77 14.66
C LEU A 127 -2.13 9.40 15.30
N SER A 128 -1.75 8.32 14.61
CA SER A 128 -1.74 6.96 15.16
C SER A 128 -0.92 6.83 16.44
N THR A 129 0.27 7.44 16.52
CA THR A 129 1.07 7.47 17.75
C THR A 129 0.32 8.15 18.89
N LYS A 130 -0.43 9.22 18.61
CA LYS A 130 -1.28 9.88 19.61
C LYS A 130 -2.43 8.98 20.06
N TRP A 131 -3.12 8.31 19.13
CA TRP A 131 -4.18 7.34 19.45
C TRP A 131 -3.67 6.18 20.31
N ASN A 132 -2.45 5.73 20.07
CA ASN A 132 -1.82 4.65 20.84
C ASN A 132 -1.10 5.14 22.12
N MET A 133 -1.21 6.43 22.48
CA MET A 133 -0.52 7.01 23.63
C MET A 133 1.02 6.81 23.60
N GLY A 134 1.61 6.74 22.42
CA GLY A 134 3.05 6.51 22.22
C GLY A 134 3.46 5.03 22.18
N GLU A 135 2.56 4.10 22.49
CA GLU A 135 2.88 2.68 22.50
C GLU A 135 3.00 2.10 21.07
N PRO A 136 3.95 1.17 20.85
CA PRO A 136 4.12 0.52 19.56
C PRO A 136 2.97 -0.46 19.29
N VAL A 137 2.32 -0.29 18.14
CA VAL A 137 1.24 -1.17 17.67
C VAL A 137 1.61 -1.71 16.29
N MET A 138 1.96 -3.01 16.25
CA MET A 138 2.40 -3.69 15.03
C MET A 138 1.25 -3.78 14.01
N THR A 139 1.54 -3.36 12.78
CA THR A 139 0.56 -3.33 11.69
C THR A 139 0.15 -4.74 11.21
N GLU A 140 -1.14 -4.94 10.96
CA GLU A 140 -1.66 -6.16 10.31
C GLU A 140 -2.07 -5.93 8.85
N ARG A 141 -2.53 -4.71 8.54
CA ARG A 141 -2.95 -4.31 7.20
C ARG A 141 -2.30 -2.99 6.80
N MET A 142 -1.56 -2.97 5.70
CA MET A 142 -1.11 -1.70 5.11
C MET A 142 -2.07 -1.29 4.00
N VAL A 143 -2.58 -0.06 4.06
CA VAL A 143 -3.54 0.47 3.08
C VAL A 143 -2.83 1.38 2.09
N THR A 144 -2.75 0.94 0.85
CA THR A 144 -2.36 1.76 -0.30
C THR A 144 -3.59 2.57 -0.74
N HIS A 145 -3.45 3.90 -0.77
CA HIS A 145 -4.52 4.83 -1.15
C HIS A 145 -3.93 6.08 -1.83
N CYS A 146 -4.79 6.92 -2.41
CA CYS A 146 -4.40 8.26 -2.85
C CYS A 146 -5.03 9.35 -1.99
N TRP A 147 -4.31 10.45 -1.76
CA TRP A 147 -4.81 11.57 -0.97
C TRP A 147 -5.92 12.36 -1.68
N SER A 148 -6.02 12.27 -3.01
CA SER A 148 -7.14 12.85 -3.76
C SER A 148 -8.43 12.04 -3.63
N ASN A 149 -8.39 10.86 -3.00
CA ASN A 149 -9.60 10.06 -2.78
C ASN A 149 -10.49 10.77 -1.76
N VAL A 150 -11.81 10.72 -1.99
CA VAL A 150 -12.81 11.12 -0.98
C VAL A 150 -12.54 10.34 0.30
N PHE A 151 -12.45 11.04 1.42
CA PHE A 151 -12.03 10.44 2.69
C PHE A 151 -12.99 9.35 3.16
N SER A 152 -14.30 9.55 3.03
CA SER A 152 -15.30 8.55 3.40
C SER A 152 -15.21 7.27 2.54
N HIS A 153 -14.74 7.36 1.30
CA HIS A 153 -14.50 6.17 0.47
C HIS A 153 -13.30 5.37 1.01
N LEU A 154 -12.25 6.04 1.47
CA LEU A 154 -11.11 5.38 2.13
C LEU A 154 -11.56 4.65 3.40
N VAL A 155 -12.36 5.30 4.24
CA VAL A 155 -12.89 4.70 5.47
C VAL A 155 -13.81 3.51 5.13
N ALA A 156 -14.72 3.67 4.17
CA ALA A 156 -15.59 2.60 3.69
C ALA A 156 -14.79 1.40 3.17
N ALA A 157 -13.72 1.62 2.41
CA ALA A 157 -12.87 0.56 1.88
C ALA A 157 -12.16 -0.24 2.99
N ILE A 158 -11.72 0.44 4.05
CA ILE A 158 -11.12 -0.21 5.23
C ILE A 158 -12.17 -1.05 5.97
N ILE A 159 -13.38 -0.53 6.14
CA ILE A 159 -14.49 -1.25 6.78
C ILE A 159 -14.89 -2.48 5.95
N ALA A 160 -15.02 -2.34 4.63
CA ALA A 160 -15.30 -3.43 3.72
C ALA A 160 -14.26 -4.55 3.84
N GLU A 161 -12.95 -4.23 3.82
CA GLU A 161 -11.91 -5.24 4.03
C GLU A 161 -12.01 -5.92 5.39
N ALA A 162 -12.32 -5.15 6.43
CA ALA A 162 -12.51 -5.66 7.79
C ALA A 162 -13.70 -6.63 7.88
N LEU A 163 -14.75 -6.40 7.10
CA LEU A 163 -15.92 -7.28 6.99
C LEU A 163 -15.69 -8.47 6.05
N GLY A 164 -14.59 -8.47 5.29
CA GLY A 164 -14.26 -9.51 4.32
C GLY A 164 -14.88 -9.28 2.93
N GLU A 165 -15.40 -8.08 2.68
CA GLU A 165 -15.98 -7.66 1.41
C GLU A 165 -14.90 -7.24 0.41
N THR A 166 -15.29 -7.19 -0.86
CA THR A 166 -14.45 -6.71 -1.98
C THR A 166 -14.92 -5.36 -2.54
N HIS A 167 -16.09 -4.91 -2.09
CA HIS A 167 -16.73 -3.68 -2.51
C HIS A 167 -17.09 -2.84 -1.27
N PHE A 168 -17.03 -1.52 -1.37
CA PHE A 168 -17.27 -0.63 -0.24
C PHE A 168 -18.58 0.16 -0.30
N ASP A 169 -19.39 0.01 -1.33
CA ASP A 169 -20.67 0.71 -1.51
C ASP A 169 -21.63 0.52 -0.34
N GLU A 170 -21.79 -0.71 0.18
CA GLU A 170 -22.65 -0.94 1.35
C GLU A 170 -22.11 -0.25 2.62
N ALA A 171 -20.81 -0.38 2.88
CA ALA A 171 -20.17 0.28 4.01
C ALA A 171 -20.23 1.80 3.89
N LEU A 172 -20.09 2.32 2.67
CA LEU A 172 -20.20 3.75 2.39
C LEU A 172 -21.63 4.24 2.62
N ALA A 173 -22.66 3.51 2.16
CA ALA A 173 -24.04 3.87 2.40
C ALA A 173 -24.35 3.97 3.90
N ASP A 174 -23.86 3.01 4.71
CA ASP A 174 -24.00 3.05 6.16
C ASP A 174 -23.24 4.25 6.79
N LEU A 175 -22.01 4.54 6.34
CA LEU A 175 -21.25 5.70 6.80
C LEU A 175 -21.97 7.03 6.51
N LEU A 176 -22.50 7.19 5.29
CA LEU A 176 -23.19 8.40 4.85
C LEU A 176 -24.54 8.58 5.56
N ALA A 177 -25.20 7.48 5.91
CA ALA A 177 -26.43 7.50 6.71
C ALA A 177 -26.19 7.77 8.21
N GLY A 178 -24.92 7.79 8.65
CA GLY A 178 -24.58 7.95 10.07
C GLY A 178 -24.76 6.69 10.91
N ASN A 179 -24.87 5.51 10.28
CA ASN A 179 -25.09 4.21 10.93
C ASN A 179 -23.79 3.63 11.52
N ILE A 180 -22.97 4.44 12.18
CA ILE A 180 -21.64 4.05 12.67
C ILE A 180 -21.72 2.94 13.73
N GLU A 181 -22.71 2.98 14.61
CA GLU A 181 -22.87 1.95 15.64
C GLU A 181 -23.27 0.59 15.07
N ASP A 182 -24.06 0.57 13.99
CA ASP A 182 -24.39 -0.66 13.29
C ASP A 182 -23.14 -1.25 12.62
N LEU A 183 -22.29 -0.41 12.01
CA LEU A 183 -21.00 -0.82 11.48
C LEU A 183 -20.09 -1.37 12.58
N ARG A 184 -20.00 -0.73 13.75
CA ARG A 184 -19.26 -1.26 14.90
C ARG A 184 -19.80 -2.61 15.35
N ALA A 185 -21.13 -2.77 15.41
CA ALA A 185 -21.75 -4.03 15.79
C ALA A 185 -21.39 -5.16 14.80
N LYS A 186 -21.48 -4.90 13.49
CA LYS A 186 -21.06 -5.83 12.42
C LYS A 186 -19.57 -6.22 12.59
N LEU A 187 -18.69 -5.25 12.77
CA LEU A 187 -17.25 -5.48 12.96
C LEU A 187 -16.92 -6.26 14.25
N ARG A 188 -17.66 -6.03 15.35
CA ARG A 188 -17.53 -6.81 16.60
C ARG A 188 -17.97 -8.25 16.38
N MET A 189 -19.08 -8.48 15.68
CA MET A 189 -19.55 -9.82 15.34
C MET A 189 -18.55 -10.59 14.46
N CYS A 190 -17.87 -9.89 13.54
CA CYS A 190 -16.79 -10.47 12.73
C CYS A 190 -15.47 -10.64 13.50
N GLY A 191 -15.33 -10.05 14.70
CA GLY A 191 -14.09 -10.04 15.46
C GLY A 191 -12.97 -9.18 14.84
N THR A 192 -13.32 -8.18 14.02
CA THR A 192 -12.36 -7.39 13.22
C THR A 192 -12.28 -5.92 13.62
N LEU A 193 -13.11 -5.47 14.58
CA LEU A 193 -13.07 -4.09 15.09
C LEU A 193 -11.69 -3.73 15.68
N GLY A 194 -11.00 -4.69 16.30
CA GLY A 194 -9.66 -4.48 16.88
C GLY A 194 -8.51 -4.61 15.88
N ARG A 195 -8.79 -4.90 14.60
CA ARG A 195 -7.74 -5.10 13.57
C ARG A 195 -6.91 -3.83 13.41
N VAL A 196 -5.60 -4.02 13.22
CA VAL A 196 -4.64 -2.91 13.13
C VAL A 196 -4.32 -2.56 11.68
N TYR A 197 -4.57 -1.31 11.32
CA TYR A 197 -4.30 -0.76 10.00
C TYR A 197 -3.14 0.24 10.04
N TRP A 198 -2.48 0.38 8.91
CA TRP A 198 -1.51 1.42 8.63
C TRP A 198 -1.93 2.16 7.37
N VAL A 199 -2.05 3.48 7.47
CA VAL A 199 -2.45 4.38 6.39
C VAL A 199 -1.52 5.57 6.46
N CYS A 200 -0.89 5.95 5.34
CA CYS A 200 0.17 6.96 5.37
C CYS A 200 -0.30 8.31 5.94
N ALA A 201 -1.58 8.68 5.73
CA ALA A 201 -2.16 9.89 6.32
C ALA A 201 -2.06 9.92 7.86
N PHE A 202 -2.27 8.78 8.53
CA PHE A 202 -2.31 8.66 9.99
C PHE A 202 -1.00 8.19 10.63
N CYS A 203 -0.20 7.42 9.89
CA CYS A 203 0.96 6.70 10.43
C CYS A 203 2.31 7.39 10.15
N VAL A 204 2.34 8.26 9.14
CA VAL A 204 3.48 9.15 8.91
C VAL A 204 3.36 10.38 9.81
N ASN A 205 4.48 10.81 10.36
CA ASN A 205 4.56 12.08 11.06
C ASN A 205 4.48 13.24 10.05
N GLN A 206 3.26 13.75 9.84
CA GLN A 206 3.02 14.87 8.92
C GLN A 206 3.79 16.13 9.32
N HIS A 207 4.10 16.30 10.61
CA HIS A 207 4.91 17.41 11.11
C HIS A 207 6.38 17.29 10.72
N ALA A 208 6.91 16.08 10.54
CA ALA A 208 8.25 15.86 10.05
C ALA A 208 8.37 15.91 8.51
N CYS A 209 7.25 16.11 7.80
CA CYS A 209 7.22 16.02 6.34
C CYS A 209 6.66 17.28 5.68
N ILE A 210 5.36 17.54 5.83
CA ILE A 210 4.60 18.43 4.93
C ILE A 210 3.83 19.55 5.63
N CYS A 211 3.82 19.60 6.97
CA CYS A 211 2.92 20.50 7.70
C CYS A 211 3.15 22.01 7.47
N ASN A 212 4.36 22.44 7.10
CA ASN A 212 4.73 23.86 7.00
C ASN A 212 4.68 24.44 5.57
N GLY A 213 4.18 23.68 4.59
CA GLY A 213 4.05 24.19 3.23
C GLY A 213 3.64 23.17 2.18
N PHE A 214 3.78 23.57 0.91
CA PHE A 214 3.31 22.84 -0.28
C PHE A 214 4.45 22.53 -1.27
N GLY A 215 5.70 22.65 -0.82
CA GLY A 215 6.87 22.59 -1.70
C GLY A 215 7.04 23.85 -2.56
N PRO A 216 8.12 23.91 -3.37
CA PRO A 216 8.40 25.05 -4.22
C PRO A 216 7.31 25.22 -5.28
N LYS A 217 6.89 26.47 -5.52
CA LYS A 217 5.96 26.80 -6.60
C LYS A 217 6.61 26.48 -7.96
N PRO A 218 5.94 25.73 -8.85
CA PRO A 218 6.43 25.51 -10.21
C PRO A 218 6.63 26.83 -10.96
N THR A 219 7.70 26.93 -11.75
CA THR A 219 8.07 28.16 -12.47
C THR A 219 7.27 28.36 -13.76
N ASP A 220 6.77 27.28 -14.36
CA ASP A 220 5.98 27.32 -15.58
C ASP A 220 4.50 27.56 -15.26
N ALA A 221 4.03 28.76 -15.60
CA ALA A 221 2.68 29.25 -15.34
C ALA A 221 1.57 28.47 -16.05
N CYS A 222 1.88 27.69 -17.09
CA CYS A 222 0.91 26.90 -17.84
C CYS A 222 1.10 25.39 -17.67
N SER A 223 1.95 24.97 -16.74
CA SER A 223 2.22 23.55 -16.51
C SER A 223 1.11 22.85 -15.73
N LEU A 224 0.86 21.58 -16.04
CA LEU A 224 0.06 20.68 -15.20
C LEU A 224 0.60 20.63 -13.76
N GLN A 225 1.91 20.84 -13.58
CA GLN A 225 2.55 20.89 -12.27
C GLN A 225 2.04 22.09 -11.44
N LEU A 226 1.84 23.25 -12.05
CA LEU A 226 1.25 24.40 -11.34
C LEU A 226 -0.17 24.08 -10.90
N GLN A 227 -1.00 23.50 -11.78
CA GLN A 227 -2.37 23.13 -11.41
C GLN A 227 -2.40 22.12 -10.26
N VAL A 228 -1.54 21.11 -10.28
CA VAL A 228 -1.42 20.14 -9.16
C VAL A 228 -0.97 20.85 -7.88
N TRP A 229 0.00 21.76 -7.96
CA TRP A 229 0.47 22.53 -6.81
C TRP A 229 -0.63 23.44 -6.24
N GLU A 230 -1.42 24.09 -7.10
CA GLU A 230 -2.55 24.93 -6.70
C GLU A 230 -3.68 24.11 -6.07
N ASN A 231 -4.01 22.95 -6.64
CA ASN A 231 -5.01 22.05 -6.07
C ASN A 231 -4.58 21.50 -4.70
N ASN A 232 -3.28 21.26 -4.49
CA ASN A 232 -2.77 20.70 -3.23
C ASN A 232 -2.69 21.72 -2.08
N ARG A 233 -2.84 23.02 -2.36
CA ARG A 233 -2.79 24.09 -1.34
C ARG A 233 -4.15 24.65 -0.95
N CYS A 234 -5.20 24.23 -1.64
CA CYS A 234 -6.56 24.69 -1.40
C CYS A 234 -7.47 23.51 -1.06
N ASN A 235 -8.40 23.76 -0.15
CA ASN A 235 -9.47 22.85 0.17
C ASN A 235 -10.29 22.52 -1.10
N SER A 236 -10.55 21.23 -1.36
CA SER A 236 -11.16 20.80 -2.62
C SER A 236 -12.61 21.26 -2.79
N VAL A 237 -13.28 21.62 -1.71
CA VAL A 237 -14.69 22.06 -1.69
C VAL A 237 -14.76 23.56 -1.54
N THR A 238 -14.16 24.11 -0.48
CA THR A 238 -14.27 25.54 -0.17
C THR A 238 -13.33 26.41 -0.99
N CYS A 239 -12.36 25.80 -1.69
CA CYS A 239 -11.26 26.47 -2.40
C CYS A 239 -10.39 27.38 -1.50
N ALA A 240 -10.60 27.36 -0.18
CA ALA A 240 -9.83 28.13 0.78
C ALA A 240 -8.41 27.56 0.89
N MET A 241 -7.42 28.44 1.06
CA MET A 241 -6.05 27.99 1.26
C MET A 241 -5.92 27.29 2.62
N TYR A 242 -5.26 26.13 2.65
CA TYR A 242 -5.05 25.42 3.91
C TYR A 242 -4.14 26.22 4.86
N PRO A 243 -4.38 26.14 6.17
CA PRO A 243 -3.44 26.68 7.14
C PRO A 243 -2.10 25.94 7.06
N VAL A 244 -1.01 26.69 7.18
CA VAL A 244 0.33 26.12 7.34
C VAL A 244 0.70 26.07 8.82
N CYS A 245 1.29 24.96 9.23
CA CYS A 245 1.75 24.78 10.60
C CYS A 245 3.08 25.52 10.82
N ASP A 246 3.17 26.25 11.92
CA ASP A 246 4.33 27.01 12.37
C ASP A 246 5.15 26.27 13.46
N CYS A 247 5.00 24.94 13.56
CA CYS A 247 5.75 24.15 14.54
C CYS A 247 7.26 24.08 14.22
N ALA A 248 8.06 23.85 15.26
CA ALA A 248 9.52 23.79 15.16
C ALA A 248 10.06 22.45 14.65
N GLN A 249 9.20 21.49 14.29
CA GLN A 249 9.62 20.15 13.85
C GLN A 249 10.50 20.24 12.59
N PRO A 250 11.72 19.68 12.59
CA PRO A 250 12.53 19.58 11.38
C PRO A 250 11.83 18.77 10.28
N LYS A 251 12.00 19.18 9.02
CA LYS A 251 11.42 18.51 7.86
C LYS A 251 12.44 17.60 7.21
N TYR A 252 12.11 16.32 7.06
CA TYR A 252 12.97 15.31 6.46
C TYR A 252 12.34 14.80 5.17
N LEU A 253 12.90 15.23 4.04
CA LEU A 253 12.50 14.76 2.71
C LEU A 253 13.65 13.96 2.09
N ASN A 254 13.64 13.76 0.77
CA ASN A 254 14.62 12.94 0.06
C ASN A 254 16.09 13.40 0.24
N ASP A 255 16.32 14.64 0.65
CA ASP A 255 17.63 15.18 1.00
C ASP A 255 18.18 14.65 2.34
N ASN A 256 17.31 14.07 3.18
CA ASN A 256 17.62 13.45 4.46
C ASN A 256 17.14 12.00 4.48
N PRO A 257 17.72 11.10 3.66
CA PRO A 257 17.15 9.78 3.39
C PRO A 257 17.08 8.88 4.63
N ARG A 258 17.95 9.07 5.63
CA ARG A 258 17.93 8.33 6.89
C ARG A 258 16.68 8.67 7.72
N GLU A 259 16.30 9.93 7.81
CA GLU A 259 15.18 10.38 8.64
C GLU A 259 13.84 10.47 7.89
N CYS A 260 13.87 10.56 6.55
CA CYS A 260 12.67 10.68 5.71
C CYS A 260 11.74 9.46 5.85
N GLU A 261 10.53 9.60 6.38
CA GLU A 261 9.62 8.46 6.56
C GLU A 261 9.06 7.94 5.23
N ILE A 262 8.87 8.82 4.26
CA ILE A 262 8.16 8.54 3.01
C ILE A 262 8.97 7.61 2.09
N ASN A 263 10.30 7.55 2.24
CA ASN A 263 11.16 6.68 1.43
C ASN A 263 11.34 5.27 2.01
N LYS A 264 10.57 4.89 3.05
CA LYS A 264 10.78 3.65 3.82
C LYS A 264 9.68 2.61 3.64
N PHE A 265 8.64 2.92 2.86
CA PHE A 265 7.44 2.09 2.81
C PHE A 265 7.74 0.71 2.24
N ASP A 266 8.63 0.60 1.26
CA ASP A 266 9.01 -0.69 0.68
C ASP A 266 9.71 -1.59 1.71
N LYS A 267 10.72 -1.07 2.41
CA LYS A 267 11.40 -1.78 3.50
C LYS A 267 10.45 -2.13 4.64
N MET A 268 9.51 -1.25 4.96
CA MET A 268 8.49 -1.48 5.98
C MET A 268 7.56 -2.63 5.59
N MET A 269 7.12 -2.70 4.34
CA MET A 269 6.31 -3.81 3.83
C MET A 269 7.05 -5.15 3.95
N VAL A 270 8.34 -5.17 3.58
CA VAL A 270 9.20 -6.36 3.72
C VAL A 270 9.32 -6.79 5.18
N LEU A 271 9.55 -5.83 6.09
CA LEU A 271 9.63 -6.09 7.53
C LEU A 271 8.31 -6.66 8.07
N LEU A 272 7.19 -6.01 7.77
CA LEU A 272 5.86 -6.43 8.22
C LEU A 272 5.51 -7.84 7.74
N LYS A 273 5.82 -8.17 6.47
CA LYS A 273 5.62 -9.53 5.94
C LYS A 273 6.41 -10.59 6.70
N ARG A 274 7.63 -10.26 7.12
CA ARG A 274 8.49 -11.18 7.89
C ARG A 274 8.03 -11.31 9.33
N SER A 275 7.65 -10.21 9.95
CA SER A 275 7.26 -10.15 11.36
C SER A 275 5.83 -10.66 11.61
N ASN A 276 4.95 -10.56 10.61
CA ASN A 276 3.56 -10.97 10.72
C ASN A 276 3.16 -11.83 9.50
N PRO A 277 2.98 -13.16 9.67
CA PRO A 277 2.61 -14.04 8.55
C PRO A 277 1.23 -13.72 7.96
N ASN A 278 0.36 -13.09 8.75
CA ASN A 278 -0.98 -12.67 8.37
C ASN A 278 -1.02 -11.24 7.80
N PHE A 279 0.14 -10.59 7.62
CA PHE A 279 0.22 -9.27 7.00
C PHE A 279 -0.33 -9.30 5.58
N CYS A 280 -1.12 -8.27 5.24
CA CYS A 280 -1.77 -8.13 3.95
C CYS A 280 -1.74 -6.66 3.53
N GLN A 281 -1.61 -6.41 2.24
CA GLN A 281 -1.81 -5.09 1.65
C GLN A 281 -3.27 -4.96 1.21
N VAL A 282 -3.88 -3.82 1.54
CA VAL A 282 -5.21 -3.42 1.11
C VAL A 282 -5.05 -2.28 0.12
N ILE A 283 -5.60 -2.42 -1.07
CA ILE A 283 -5.53 -1.42 -2.14
C ILE A 283 -6.93 -0.80 -2.22
N ALA A 284 -7.08 0.40 -1.66
CA ALA A 284 -8.35 1.11 -1.61
C ALA A 284 -8.52 1.97 -2.88
N ALA A 285 -9.18 1.40 -3.89
CA ALA A 285 -9.40 2.09 -5.16
C ALA A 285 -10.50 3.14 -5.03
N ASP A 286 -10.25 4.34 -5.55
CA ASP A 286 -11.26 5.37 -5.69
C ASP A 286 -12.18 5.13 -6.89
N MET A 287 -13.26 5.91 -6.96
CA MET A 287 -14.20 5.88 -8.09
C MET A 287 -13.49 6.11 -9.43
N GLY A 288 -12.42 6.92 -9.47
CA GLY A 288 -11.64 7.17 -10.69
C GLY A 288 -10.46 6.23 -10.91
N PHE A 289 -10.25 5.26 -10.01
CA PHE A 289 -9.05 4.41 -10.00
C PHE A 289 -7.73 5.19 -10.11
N HIS A 290 -7.71 6.44 -9.65
CA HIS A 290 -6.53 7.30 -9.66
C HIS A 290 -5.36 6.69 -8.91
N ILE A 291 -5.61 5.83 -7.92
CA ILE A 291 -4.58 5.04 -7.24
C ILE A 291 -3.65 4.31 -8.23
N LEU A 292 -4.18 3.79 -9.32
CA LEU A 292 -3.42 3.04 -10.34
C LEU A 292 -2.65 3.93 -11.30
N THR A 293 -2.82 5.25 -11.18
CA THR A 293 -2.10 6.26 -11.96
C THR A 293 -1.06 6.99 -11.12
N ARG A 294 -0.91 6.68 -9.83
CA ARG A 294 0.00 7.38 -8.92
C ARG A 294 1.26 6.56 -8.72
N ALA A 295 2.41 7.14 -9.06
CA ALA A 295 3.69 6.43 -9.02
C ALA A 295 3.95 5.76 -7.66
N TRP A 296 3.75 6.48 -6.56
CA TRP A 296 3.92 5.97 -5.20
C TRP A 296 3.03 4.76 -4.88
N CYS A 297 1.74 4.81 -5.24
CA CYS A 297 0.83 3.69 -5.03
C CYS A 297 1.24 2.48 -5.88
N ILE A 298 1.70 2.71 -7.11
CA ILE A 298 2.22 1.65 -7.99
C ILE A 298 3.46 1.02 -7.37
N ALA A 299 4.38 1.81 -6.80
CA ALA A 299 5.57 1.30 -6.11
C ALA A 299 5.21 0.36 -4.94
N GLU A 300 4.20 0.72 -4.15
CA GLU A 300 3.71 -0.14 -3.06
C GLU A 300 3.07 -1.43 -3.59
N ILE A 301 2.33 -1.37 -4.71
CA ILE A 301 1.74 -2.57 -5.34
C ILE A 301 2.84 -3.50 -5.88
N ILE A 302 3.89 -2.93 -6.49
CA ILE A 302 5.07 -3.66 -6.97
C ILE A 302 5.77 -4.35 -5.81
N GLU A 303 6.00 -3.63 -4.71
CA GLU A 303 6.66 -4.22 -3.55
C GLU A 303 5.82 -5.35 -2.94
N GLY A 304 4.50 -5.16 -2.85
CA GLY A 304 3.57 -6.21 -2.42
C GLY A 304 3.74 -7.51 -3.22
N GLN A 305 3.85 -7.41 -4.55
CA GLN A 305 4.11 -8.53 -5.44
C GLN A 305 5.50 -9.15 -5.21
N ALA A 306 6.55 -8.33 -5.23
CA ALA A 306 7.93 -8.77 -5.11
C ALA A 306 8.18 -9.51 -3.78
N SER A 307 7.53 -9.05 -2.71
CA SER A 307 7.62 -9.62 -1.37
C SER A 307 6.57 -10.71 -1.07
N LEU A 308 5.78 -11.13 -2.06
CA LEU A 308 4.73 -12.14 -1.91
C LEU A 308 3.75 -11.81 -0.76
N ILE A 309 3.42 -10.54 -0.62
CA ILE A 309 2.42 -10.05 0.33
C ILE A 309 1.04 -10.28 -0.31
N PRO A 310 0.09 -10.93 0.39
CA PRO A 310 -1.30 -10.99 -0.07
C PRO A 310 -1.84 -9.58 -0.32
N GLN A 311 -2.43 -9.35 -1.49
CA GLN A 311 -3.01 -8.07 -1.88
C GLN A 311 -4.53 -8.22 -2.04
N LYS A 312 -5.29 -7.31 -1.44
CA LYS A 312 -6.74 -7.21 -1.61
C LYS A 312 -7.10 -5.88 -2.25
N LEU A 313 -7.70 -5.91 -3.43
CA LEU A 313 -8.29 -4.73 -4.04
C LEU A 313 -9.71 -4.55 -3.52
N ILE A 314 -10.00 -3.36 -2.99
CA ILE A 314 -11.34 -2.95 -2.59
C ILE A 314 -11.79 -1.84 -3.53
N THR A 315 -12.91 -2.06 -4.22
CA THR A 315 -13.48 -1.11 -5.20
C THR A 315 -14.85 -0.62 -4.73
N ALA A 316 -15.45 0.32 -5.46
CA ALA A 316 -16.75 0.88 -5.07
C ALA A 316 -17.88 -0.15 -5.14
N SER A 317 -18.14 -0.67 -6.33
CA SER A 317 -19.12 -1.74 -6.57
C SER A 317 -18.75 -2.51 -7.83
N LYS A 318 -19.38 -3.66 -8.04
CA LYS A 318 -19.17 -4.49 -9.22
C LYS A 318 -19.62 -3.77 -10.50
N GLU A 319 -20.74 -3.06 -10.43
CA GLU A 319 -21.32 -2.27 -11.51
C GLU A 319 -20.39 -1.12 -11.88
N HIS A 320 -19.78 -0.48 -10.88
CA HIS A 320 -18.80 0.58 -11.09
C HIS A 320 -17.57 0.09 -11.85
N VAL A 321 -16.97 -1.04 -11.41
CA VAL A 321 -15.83 -1.67 -12.11
C VAL A 321 -16.21 -2.02 -13.55
N ALA A 322 -17.40 -2.58 -13.76
CA ALA A 322 -17.88 -2.92 -15.10
C ALA A 322 -18.03 -1.68 -16.00
N SER A 323 -18.54 -0.57 -15.45
CA SER A 323 -18.70 0.70 -16.19
C SER A 323 -17.35 1.30 -16.63
N GLN A 324 -16.29 1.08 -15.85
CA GLN A 324 -14.94 1.60 -16.09
C GLN A 324 -14.04 0.62 -16.87
N CYS A 325 -14.57 -0.54 -17.26
CA CYS A 325 -13.78 -1.64 -17.82
C CYS A 325 -12.93 -1.23 -19.03
N HIS A 326 -13.45 -0.36 -19.91
CA HIS A 326 -12.72 0.11 -21.08
C HIS A 326 -11.48 0.93 -20.70
N GLU A 327 -11.62 1.89 -19.78
CA GLU A 327 -10.52 2.74 -19.32
C GLU A 327 -9.48 1.92 -18.54
N LEU A 328 -9.95 1.02 -17.67
CA LEU A 328 -9.08 0.15 -16.87
C LEU A 328 -8.25 -0.81 -17.74
N LYS A 329 -8.78 -1.26 -18.88
CA LYS A 329 -8.03 -2.08 -19.86
C LYS A 329 -6.94 -1.30 -20.59
N GLN A 330 -7.04 0.02 -20.65
CA GLN A 330 -6.05 0.89 -21.28
C GLN A 330 -5.03 1.43 -20.27
N LEU A 331 -5.12 1.00 -19.00
CA LEU A 331 -4.20 1.44 -17.98
C LEU A 331 -2.77 0.98 -18.31
N ASP A 332 -1.88 1.95 -18.44
CA ASP A 332 -0.44 1.72 -18.59
C ASP A 332 0.29 2.54 -17.54
N ILE A 333 1.00 1.86 -16.65
CA ILE A 333 1.77 2.49 -15.58
C ILE A 333 2.89 3.41 -16.09
N ARG A 334 3.31 3.30 -17.36
CA ARG A 334 4.23 4.26 -17.99
C ARG A 334 3.65 5.67 -18.00
N HIS A 335 2.33 5.81 -17.93
CA HIS A 335 1.63 7.08 -17.85
C HIS A 335 1.32 7.52 -16.41
N CYS A 336 1.90 6.86 -15.41
CA CYS A 336 1.71 7.28 -14.03
C CYS A 336 2.23 8.70 -13.77
N LYS A 337 1.60 9.34 -12.78
CA LYS A 337 1.82 10.71 -12.34
C LYS A 337 2.62 10.69 -11.05
N SER A 338 3.62 11.57 -10.98
CA SER A 338 4.37 11.89 -9.77
C SER A 338 4.50 13.40 -9.63
N SER A 339 4.51 13.89 -8.40
CA SER A 339 4.81 15.29 -8.10
C SER A 339 6.27 15.64 -8.42
N ARG A 340 7.18 14.67 -8.41
CA ARG A 340 8.58 14.82 -8.83
C ARG A 340 8.87 13.84 -9.97
N PRO A 341 9.34 14.32 -11.15
CA PRO A 341 9.67 13.45 -12.27
C PRO A 341 10.64 12.32 -11.92
N ASP A 342 11.67 12.61 -11.11
CA ASP A 342 12.68 11.64 -10.69
C ASP A 342 12.07 10.42 -9.97
N ASP A 343 11.00 10.62 -9.18
CA ASP A 343 10.34 9.51 -8.48
C ASP A 343 9.70 8.55 -9.48
N LYS A 344 9.14 9.05 -10.59
CA LYS A 344 8.55 8.21 -11.64
C LYS A 344 9.62 7.34 -12.30
N ASP A 345 10.73 7.94 -12.70
CA ASP A 345 11.80 7.23 -13.39
C ASP A 345 12.43 6.17 -12.47
N ASN A 346 12.64 6.51 -11.20
CA ASN A 346 13.11 5.56 -10.20
C ASN A 346 12.14 4.38 -10.02
N ILE A 347 10.83 4.63 -9.95
CA ILE A 347 9.82 3.57 -9.77
C ILE A 347 9.75 2.69 -11.01
N LEU A 348 9.71 3.26 -12.21
CA LEU A 348 9.67 2.49 -13.46
C LEU A 348 10.94 1.64 -13.65
N SER A 349 12.11 2.13 -13.21
CA SER A 349 13.37 1.38 -13.27
C SER A 349 13.40 0.13 -12.39
N ARG A 350 12.52 0.03 -11.39
CA ARG A 350 12.39 -1.16 -10.51
C ARG A 350 11.57 -2.28 -11.15
N ILE A 351 10.98 -2.05 -12.31
CA ILE A 351 10.06 -2.98 -12.97
C ILE A 351 10.79 -3.64 -14.13
N GLU A 352 11.07 -4.93 -13.99
CA GLU A 352 11.80 -5.70 -15.01
C GLU A 352 10.99 -5.82 -16.31
N ASP A 353 9.69 -6.12 -16.19
CA ASP A 353 8.76 -6.22 -17.31
C ASP A 353 7.48 -5.43 -17.01
N ILE A 354 7.40 -4.24 -17.61
CA ILE A 354 6.28 -3.32 -17.42
C ILE A 354 4.99 -3.87 -18.06
N ASP A 355 5.07 -4.60 -19.17
CA ASP A 355 3.89 -5.13 -19.84
C ASP A 355 3.29 -6.29 -19.04
N TYR A 356 4.14 -7.16 -18.49
CA TYR A 356 3.72 -8.16 -17.51
C TYR A 356 3.08 -7.51 -16.28
N PHE A 357 3.67 -6.42 -15.76
CA PHE A 357 3.12 -5.71 -14.63
C PHE A 357 1.73 -5.11 -14.93
N ASN A 358 1.57 -4.46 -16.08
CA ASN A 358 0.26 -3.94 -16.53
C ASN A 358 -0.78 -5.07 -16.63
N ALA A 359 -0.41 -6.22 -17.19
CA ALA A 359 -1.29 -7.38 -17.27
C ALA A 359 -1.69 -7.89 -15.87
N MET A 360 -0.76 -7.87 -14.92
CA MET A 360 -0.99 -8.29 -13.54
C MET A 360 -1.88 -7.31 -12.77
N VAL A 361 -1.71 -5.99 -12.95
CA VAL A 361 -2.65 -4.98 -12.43
C VAL A 361 -4.05 -5.20 -12.99
N CYS A 362 -4.18 -5.48 -14.28
CA CYS A 362 -5.46 -5.86 -14.89
C CYS A 362 -6.07 -7.11 -14.23
N MET A 363 -5.27 -8.16 -13.96
CA MET A 363 -5.74 -9.35 -13.25
C MET A 363 -6.19 -9.05 -11.82
N LEU A 364 -5.51 -8.15 -11.12
CA LEU A 364 -5.89 -7.71 -9.78
C LEU A 364 -7.26 -7.01 -9.79
N ILE A 365 -7.54 -6.20 -10.82
CA ILE A 365 -8.81 -5.47 -10.99
C ILE A 365 -9.97 -6.38 -11.35
N PHE A 366 -9.75 -7.28 -12.32
CA PHE A 366 -10.85 -8.07 -12.89
C PHE A 366 -11.01 -9.46 -12.27
N GLY A 367 -10.11 -9.87 -11.36
CA GLY A 367 -10.05 -11.23 -10.82
C GLY A 367 -9.65 -12.25 -11.89
N GLU A 368 -9.43 -13.52 -11.49
CA GLU A 368 -8.91 -14.57 -12.38
C GLU A 368 -9.58 -14.56 -13.77
N ALA A 369 -8.73 -14.53 -14.81
CA ALA A 369 -9.08 -14.61 -16.24
C ALA A 369 -9.97 -15.80 -16.65
N ARG A 370 -10.38 -16.67 -15.71
CA ARG A 370 -11.20 -17.86 -15.95
C ARG A 370 -12.70 -17.59 -16.00
N SER A 371 -13.23 -16.55 -15.36
CA SER A 371 -14.69 -16.31 -15.36
C SER A 371 -15.20 -15.47 -16.55
N TRP A 372 -14.29 -14.82 -17.29
CA TRP A 372 -14.66 -13.93 -18.39
C TRP A 372 -14.86 -14.63 -19.74
N CYS A 373 -14.15 -15.74 -20.01
CA CYS A 373 -14.37 -16.50 -21.25
C CYS A 373 -15.76 -17.14 -21.32
N SER A 374 -16.43 -17.39 -20.18
CA SER A 374 -17.78 -17.95 -20.15
C SER A 374 -18.90 -16.92 -20.33
N THR A 375 -18.68 -15.66 -19.92
CA THR A 375 -19.75 -14.65 -19.92
C THR A 375 -19.80 -13.84 -21.21
N VAL A 376 -18.69 -13.72 -21.95
CA VAL A 376 -18.68 -13.07 -23.28
C VAL A 376 -19.00 -14.06 -24.41
N ALA A 377 -18.79 -15.37 -24.20
CA ALA A 377 -19.22 -16.41 -25.15
C ALA A 377 -20.72 -16.74 -25.07
N GLY A 378 -21.42 -16.31 -24.01
CA GLY A 378 -22.84 -16.61 -23.78
C GLY A 378 -23.84 -15.58 -24.33
N THR A 379 -23.39 -14.39 -24.74
CA THR A 379 -24.31 -13.26 -25.06
C THR A 379 -24.17 -12.71 -26.47
N LEU A 380 -23.41 -13.38 -27.34
CA LEU A 380 -23.40 -13.13 -28.79
C LEU A 380 -23.79 -14.41 -29.56
N GLY A 381 -24.90 -15.00 -29.13
CA GLY A 381 -25.72 -15.86 -29.96
C GLY A 381 -26.85 -15.04 -30.59
N THR A 382 -26.94 -15.10 -31.91
CA THR A 382 -28.13 -14.83 -32.74
C THR A 382 -28.70 -13.40 -32.73
N CYS A 383 -28.26 -12.59 -33.68
CA CYS A 383 -29.18 -11.79 -34.49
C CYS A 383 -29.01 -12.23 -35.96
N GLN A 384 -30.11 -12.72 -36.55
CA GLN A 384 -30.30 -12.90 -37.98
C GLN A 384 -30.31 -11.56 -38.70
#